data_AF-A0A329INT7-F1
#
_entry.id   AF-A0A329INT7-F1
#
_cell.length_a   1.000
_cell.length_b   1.000
_cell.length_c   1.000
_cell.angle_alpha   90.00
_cell.angle_beta   90.00
_cell.angle_gamma   90.00
#
_symmetry.space_group_name_H-M   'P 1'
#
loop_
_entity.id
_entity.type
_entity.pdbx_description
1 polymer ?
#
loop_
_entity_poly.entity_id
_entity_poly.type
_entity_poly.pdbx_seq_one_letter_code
_entity_poly.pdbx_strand_id
1 'polypeptide(L)'
;MRNGHRKPWGASLFVSAVVALALLIFYLVFKSYIDMFGTHKINDAAAWGQFGDFVGGLTNPILSFLGLLVLLQTFRFQIEASARQIEVSEIEKFENTFFKLVDKFDKQAASIFRGAKNENYNKTLRSKLLSEKERLSTQDWAEGLAHAGVHVRKVIESDNDRLGSFGRKFSQCLYFIDNSSLTHDKKEFYFTYALESFMKHEMTIYMAIVFARSPKSVEIIRRYKLASRLKDSAFCCNQVRELYSGKDYDGAYPLQKAKSADEDLKSDAL
;
A
#
# COMPACT_ATOMS: atom_id res chain seq x y z
N MET A 1 22.41 6.18 -5.32
CA MET A 1 21.24 6.87 -5.90
C MET A 1 21.73 8.13 -6.60
N ARG A 2 21.93 8.08 -7.92
CA ARG A 2 22.43 9.23 -8.71
C ARG A 2 21.22 9.84 -9.41
N ASN A 3 20.63 10.87 -8.81
CA ASN A 3 19.59 11.68 -9.43
C ASN A 3 20.22 12.46 -10.59
N GLY A 4 20.26 11.83 -11.77
CA GLY A 4 20.51 12.53 -13.01
C GLY A 4 19.30 13.41 -13.30
N HIS A 5 19.38 14.70 -12.98
CA HIS A 5 18.60 15.73 -13.63
C HIS A 5 18.92 15.67 -15.14
N ARG A 6 18.23 14.78 -15.87
CA ARG A 6 18.15 14.88 -17.31
C ARG A 6 17.42 16.19 -17.58
N LYS A 7 18.16 17.26 -17.84
CA LYS A 7 17.59 18.49 -18.41
C LYS A 7 16.66 18.06 -19.55
N PRO A 8 15.44 18.56 -19.67
CA PRO A 8 14.56 18.18 -20.76
C PRO A 8 15.08 18.85 -22.04
N TRP A 9 16.08 18.23 -22.69
CA TRP A 9 16.72 18.75 -23.91
C TRP A 9 15.67 19.12 -24.97
N GLY A 10 14.56 18.38 -25.04
CA GLY A 10 13.43 18.67 -25.93
C GLY A 10 12.68 19.98 -25.61
N ALA A 11 12.53 20.35 -24.34
CA ALA A 11 11.86 21.60 -23.97
C ALA A 11 12.73 22.82 -24.30
N SER A 12 14.04 22.74 -24.03
CA SER A 12 14.98 23.80 -24.40
C SER A 12 15.09 23.96 -25.92
N LEU A 13 15.16 22.85 -26.66
CA LEU A 13 15.17 22.88 -28.13
C LEU A 13 13.86 23.45 -28.70
N PHE A 14 12.71 23.10 -28.13
CA PHE A 14 11.42 23.64 -28.54
C PHE A 14 11.32 25.15 -28.31
N VAL A 15 11.69 25.63 -27.12
CA VAL A 15 11.71 27.07 -26.81
C VAL A 15 12.67 27.80 -27.73
N SER A 16 13.88 27.26 -27.97
CA SER A 16 14.83 27.84 -28.92
C SER A 16 14.28 27.88 -30.35
N ALA A 17 13.53 26.86 -30.78
CA ALA A 17 12.90 26.83 -32.10
C ALA A 17 11.78 27.89 -32.24
N VAL A 18 10.94 28.07 -31.21
CA VAL A 18 9.91 29.11 -31.19
C VAL A 18 10.54 30.51 -31.23
N VAL A 19 11.60 30.74 -30.45
CA VAL A 19 12.33 32.02 -30.44
C VAL A 19 13.01 32.26 -31.80
N ALA A 20 13.66 31.25 -32.37
CA ALA A 20 14.29 31.36 -33.68
C ALA A 20 13.27 31.68 -34.80
N LEU A 21 12.09 31.06 -34.75
CA LEU A 21 11.00 31.33 -35.68
C LEU A 21 10.46 32.76 -35.51
N ALA A 22 10.29 33.24 -34.28
CA ALA A 22 9.88 34.63 -34.03
C ALA A 22 10.91 35.64 -34.56
N LEU A 23 12.20 35.38 -34.35
CA LEU A 23 13.29 36.20 -34.89
C LEU A 23 13.36 36.13 -36.42
N LEU A 24 13.09 34.97 -37.02
CA LEU A 24 13.01 34.80 -38.47
C LEU A 24 11.87 35.62 -39.07
N ILE A 25 10.67 35.57 -38.47
CA ILE A 25 9.52 36.37 -38.91
C ILE A 25 9.85 37.85 -38.82
N PHE A 26 10.44 38.29 -37.69
CA PHE A 26 10.89 39.67 -37.51
C PHE A 26 11.88 40.09 -38.60
N TYR A 27 12.89 39.25 -38.88
CA TYR A 27 13.87 39.49 -39.94
C TYR A 27 13.22 39.56 -41.33
N LEU A 28 12.30 38.67 -41.66
CA LEU A 28 11.61 38.64 -42.96
C LEU A 28 10.73 39.88 -43.16
N VAL A 29 10.03 40.32 -42.11
CA VAL A 29 9.25 41.57 -42.12
C VAL A 29 10.16 42.77 -42.35
N PHE A 30 11.28 42.84 -41.63
CA PHE A 30 12.23 43.94 -41.74
C PHE A 30 12.95 43.97 -43.11
N LYS A 31 13.29 42.80 -43.65
CA LYS A 31 13.87 42.66 -44.99
C LYS A 31 12.86 43.08 -46.06
N SER A 32 11.62 42.60 -45.99
CA SER A 32 10.54 42.97 -46.92
C SER A 32 10.30 44.48 -46.93
N TYR A 33 10.36 45.13 -45.77
CA TYR A 33 10.30 46.59 -45.66
C TYR A 33 11.42 47.30 -46.45
N ILE A 34 12.68 46.88 -46.25
CA ILE A 34 13.83 47.46 -46.94
C ILE A 34 13.74 47.20 -48.46
N ASP A 35 13.34 46.00 -48.88
CA ASP A 35 13.22 45.64 -50.28
C ASP A 35 12.10 46.44 -51.00
N MET A 36 11.00 46.75 -50.31
CA MET A 36 9.84 47.46 -50.90
C MET A 36 10.00 48.99 -50.92
N PHE A 37 10.65 49.58 -49.92
CA PHE A 37 10.73 51.05 -49.78
C PHE A 37 12.15 51.61 -49.88
N GLY A 38 13.16 50.76 -49.98
CA GLY A 38 14.57 51.17 -49.90
C GLY A 38 14.93 51.79 -48.54
N THR A 39 16.02 52.55 -48.48
CA THR A 39 16.45 53.28 -47.26
C THR A 39 15.93 54.72 -47.22
N HIS A 40 14.97 55.09 -48.09
CA HIS A 40 14.50 56.46 -48.21
C HIS A 40 13.42 56.76 -47.16
N LYS A 41 13.46 57.95 -46.55
CA LYS A 41 12.48 58.35 -45.53
C LYS A 41 11.09 58.49 -46.13
N ILE A 42 10.19 57.57 -45.79
CA ILE A 42 8.75 57.72 -46.03
C ILE A 42 8.22 58.78 -45.05
N ASN A 43 7.90 59.98 -45.53
CA ASN A 43 7.31 61.07 -44.74
C ASN A 43 5.76 60.99 -44.67
N ASP A 44 5.15 59.96 -45.26
CA ASP A 44 3.70 59.75 -45.26
C ASP A 44 3.26 58.81 -44.13
N ALA A 45 2.58 59.37 -43.13
CA ALA A 45 2.07 58.63 -41.99
C ALA A 45 0.99 57.59 -42.36
N ALA A 46 0.25 57.78 -43.46
CA ALA A 46 -0.79 56.84 -43.88
C ALA A 46 -0.19 55.52 -44.40
N ALA A 47 0.92 55.60 -45.14
CA ALA A 47 1.63 54.42 -45.63
C ALA A 47 2.23 53.59 -44.47
N TRP A 48 2.71 54.26 -43.41
CA TRP A 48 3.15 53.60 -42.17
C TRP A 48 2.02 52.87 -41.45
N GLY A 49 0.82 53.45 -41.42
CA GLY A 49 -0.38 52.81 -40.87
C GLY A 49 -0.73 51.51 -41.60
N GLN A 50 -0.83 51.55 -42.93
CA GLN A 50 -1.18 50.37 -43.73
C GLN A 50 -0.15 49.24 -43.64
N PHE A 51 1.14 49.59 -43.59
CA PHE A 51 2.20 48.60 -43.37
C PHE A 51 2.10 47.96 -41.99
N GLY A 52 1.86 48.79 -40.96
CA GLY A 52 1.60 48.32 -39.59
C GLY A 52 0.40 47.37 -39.52
N ASP A 53 -0.67 47.66 -40.26
CA ASP A 53 -1.87 46.82 -40.33
C ASP A 53 -1.59 45.46 -40.99
N PHE A 54 -0.80 45.43 -42.06
CA PHE A 54 -0.40 44.17 -42.71
C PHE A 54 0.50 43.32 -41.79
N VAL A 55 1.53 43.94 -41.21
CA VAL A 55 2.46 43.25 -40.29
C VAL A 55 1.72 42.78 -39.04
N GLY A 56 0.89 43.63 -38.44
CA GLY A 56 0.08 43.28 -37.27
C GLY A 56 -0.95 42.19 -37.59
N GLY A 57 -1.61 42.28 -38.74
CA GLY A 57 -2.59 41.30 -39.21
C GLY A 57 -2.02 39.91 -39.46
N LEU A 58 -0.75 39.81 -39.88
CA LEU A 58 -0.05 38.52 -40.06
C LEU A 58 0.63 38.03 -38.76
N THR A 59 1.27 38.94 -38.04
CA THR A 59 2.05 38.61 -36.83
C THR A 59 1.13 38.14 -35.70
N ASN A 60 -0.03 38.77 -35.54
CA ASN A 60 -0.91 38.47 -34.40
C ASN A 60 -1.48 37.04 -34.45
N PRO A 61 -1.99 36.52 -35.59
CA PRO A 61 -2.37 35.11 -35.71
C PRO A 61 -1.19 34.14 -35.52
N ILE A 62 0.00 34.45 -36.06
CA ILE A 62 1.18 33.57 -35.90
C ILE A 62 1.63 33.52 -34.44
N LEU A 63 1.75 34.66 -33.76
CA LEU A 63 2.13 34.70 -32.35
C LEU A 63 1.07 34.05 -31.46
N SER A 64 -0.22 34.25 -31.77
CA SER A 64 -1.32 33.58 -31.06
C SER A 64 -1.27 32.06 -31.22
N PHE A 65 -0.97 31.58 -32.43
CA PHE A 65 -0.80 30.15 -32.69
C PHE A 65 0.44 29.56 -32.00
N LEU A 66 1.58 30.26 -32.02
CA LEU A 66 2.77 29.86 -31.27
C LEU A 66 2.51 29.83 -29.76
N GLY A 67 1.78 30.83 -29.24
CA GLY A 67 1.32 30.86 -27.86
C GLY A 67 0.46 29.63 -27.51
N LEU A 68 -0.47 29.27 -28.40
CA LEU A 68 -1.28 28.05 -28.24
C LEU A 68 -0.42 26.78 -28.22
N LEU A 69 0.57 26.64 -29.10
CA LEU A 69 1.48 25.48 -29.12
C LEU A 69 2.29 25.36 -27.82
N VAL A 70 2.80 26.49 -27.30
CA VAL A 70 3.51 26.53 -26.01
C VAL A 70 2.58 26.12 -24.87
N LEU A 71 1.34 26.63 -24.86
CA LEU A 71 0.34 26.27 -23.86
C LEU A 71 0.00 24.78 -23.90
N LEU A 72 -0.24 24.21 -25.09
CA LEU A 72 -0.51 22.78 -25.26
C LEU A 72 0.64 21.92 -24.77
N GLN A 73 1.88 22.29 -25.09
CA GLN A 73 3.06 21.56 -24.62
C GLN A 73 3.19 21.64 -23.09
N THR A 74 2.95 22.82 -22.52
CA THR A 74 2.97 23.03 -21.07
C THR A 74 1.90 22.20 -20.37
N PHE A 75 0.67 22.18 -20.91
CA PHE A 75 -0.44 21.41 -20.39
C PHE A 75 -0.15 19.90 -20.39
N ARG A 76 0.48 19.38 -21.45
CA ARG A 76 0.92 17.97 -21.50
C ARG A 76 1.92 17.64 -20.40
N PHE A 77 2.93 18.49 -20.17
CA PHE A 77 3.88 18.30 -19.08
C PHE A 77 3.22 18.36 -17.70
N GLN A 78 2.25 19.26 -17.51
CA GLN A 78 1.49 19.34 -16.25
C GLN A 78 0.69 18.07 -15.98
N ILE A 79 0.05 17.48 -17.00
CA ILE A 79 -0.67 16.21 -16.85
C ILE A 79 0.27 15.09 -16.42
N GLU A 80 1.43 14.95 -17.07
CA GLU A 80 2.40 13.91 -16.75
C GLU A 80 2.97 14.07 -15.33
N ALA A 81 3.35 15.30 -14.96
CA ALA A 81 3.83 15.62 -13.62
C ALA A 81 2.76 15.34 -12.56
N SER A 82 1.50 15.71 -12.84
CA SER A 82 0.35 15.46 -11.96
C SER A 82 0.10 13.97 -11.77
N ALA A 83 0.09 13.18 -12.85
CA ALA A 83 -0.09 11.73 -12.78
C ALA A 83 0.99 11.06 -11.91
N ARG A 84 2.26 11.44 -12.10
CA ARG A 84 3.36 10.95 -11.28
C ARG A 84 3.25 11.38 -9.82
N GLN A 85 2.81 12.61 -9.57
CA GLN A 85 2.59 13.12 -8.21
C GLN A 85 1.46 12.37 -7.49
N ILE A 86 0.39 12.02 -8.21
CA ILE A 86 -0.70 11.18 -7.68
C ILE A 86 -0.15 9.82 -7.26
N GLU A 87 0.61 9.13 -8.12
CA GLU A 87 1.19 7.82 -7.83
C GLU A 87 2.08 7.85 -6.57
N VAL A 88 2.98 8.83 -6.48
CA VAL A 88 3.84 9.00 -5.29
C VAL A 88 2.99 9.29 -4.04
N SER A 89 1.99 10.16 -4.16
CA SER A 89 1.11 10.51 -3.04
C SER A 89 0.29 9.30 -2.54
N GLU A 90 -0.15 8.40 -3.42
CA GLU A 90 -0.86 7.19 -3.03
C GLU A 90 0.02 6.25 -2.21
N ILE A 91 1.27 6.07 -2.62
CA ILE A 91 2.25 5.27 -1.86
C ILE A 91 2.52 5.92 -0.50
N GLU A 92 2.74 7.23 -0.45
CA GLU A 92 2.96 7.94 0.81
C GLU A 92 1.75 7.86 1.74
N LYS A 93 0.52 7.98 1.23
CA LYS A 93 -0.71 7.82 2.02
C LYS A 93 -0.86 6.41 2.57
N PHE A 94 -0.54 5.41 1.74
CA PHE A 94 -0.50 4.02 2.16
C PHE A 94 0.51 3.84 3.30
N GLU A 95 1.77 4.24 3.09
CA GLU A 95 2.86 4.09 4.07
C GLU A 95 2.53 4.79 5.39
N ASN A 96 2.04 6.03 5.34
CA ASN A 96 1.62 6.76 6.52
C ASN A 96 0.53 6.04 7.32
N THR A 97 -0.43 5.42 6.63
CA THR A 97 -1.51 4.66 7.28
C THR A 97 -0.99 3.34 7.83
N PHE A 98 -0.16 2.64 7.05
CA PHE A 98 0.49 1.39 7.43
C PHE A 98 1.32 1.56 8.70
N PHE A 99 2.25 2.52 8.74
CA PHE A 99 3.12 2.74 9.89
C PHE A 99 2.32 3.18 11.13
N LYS A 100 1.22 3.93 10.97
CA LYS A 100 0.30 4.23 12.08
C LYS A 100 -0.41 2.99 12.60
N LEU A 101 -0.77 2.02 11.76
CA LEU A 101 -1.37 0.76 12.20
C LEU A 101 -0.35 -0.10 12.95
N VAL A 102 0.89 -0.20 12.44
CA VAL A 102 1.98 -0.92 13.09
C VAL A 102 2.34 -0.28 14.43
N ASP A 103 2.47 1.06 14.52
CA ASP A 103 2.72 1.76 15.78
C ASP A 103 1.60 1.54 16.82
N LYS A 104 0.34 1.55 16.38
CA LYS A 104 -0.80 1.23 17.26
C LYS A 104 -0.76 -0.21 17.76
N PHE A 105 -0.37 -1.15 16.90
CA PHE A 105 -0.16 -2.54 17.28
C PHE A 105 1.00 -2.66 18.27
N ASP A 106 2.14 -2.03 17.99
CA ASP A 106 3.35 -2.09 18.82
C ASP A 106 3.08 -1.57 20.25
N LYS A 107 2.39 -0.44 20.37
CA LYS A 107 1.93 0.12 21.66
C LYS A 107 1.01 -0.82 22.42
N GLN A 108 0.15 -1.56 21.73
CA GLN A 108 -0.73 -2.55 22.35
C GLN A 108 0.02 -3.81 22.77
N ALA A 109 0.94 -4.29 21.93
CA ALA A 109 1.84 -5.39 22.26
C ALA A 109 2.68 -5.04 23.50
N ALA A 110 3.15 -3.79 23.56
CA ALA A 110 3.93 -3.30 24.69
C ALA A 110 3.14 -3.29 26.00
N SER A 111 1.89 -2.80 25.98
CA SER A 111 1.05 -2.73 27.17
C SER A 111 0.64 -4.11 27.70
N ILE A 112 0.43 -5.09 26.80
CA ILE A 112 -0.02 -6.43 27.18
C ILE A 112 1.17 -7.35 27.52
N PHE A 113 2.26 -7.32 26.75
CA PHE A 113 3.31 -8.35 26.83
C PHE A 113 4.68 -7.84 27.25
N ARG A 114 5.08 -6.59 26.97
CA ARG A 114 6.50 -6.13 27.07
C ARG A 114 6.90 -5.53 28.42
N GLY A 115 6.00 -5.44 29.39
CA GLY A 115 6.33 -4.99 30.74
C GLY A 115 7.03 -6.08 31.55
N ALA A 116 7.98 -5.72 32.43
CA ALA A 116 8.66 -6.66 33.33
C ALA A 116 7.67 -7.47 34.20
N LYS A 117 6.55 -6.86 34.58
CA LYS A 117 5.46 -7.50 35.34
C LYS A 117 4.71 -8.57 34.53
N ASN A 118 4.84 -8.57 33.21
CA ASN A 118 4.09 -9.45 32.31
C ASN A 118 4.85 -10.75 31.99
N GLU A 119 6.10 -10.94 32.44
CA GLU A 119 6.87 -12.14 32.13
C GLU A 119 6.18 -13.43 32.61
N ASN A 120 5.69 -13.44 33.85
CA ASN A 120 4.93 -14.58 34.39
C ASN A 120 3.60 -14.80 33.67
N TYR A 121 2.92 -13.70 33.30
CA TYR A 121 1.68 -13.75 32.52
C TYR A 121 1.95 -14.39 31.14
N ASN A 122 2.99 -13.95 30.42
CA ASN A 122 3.37 -14.46 29.11
C ASN A 122 3.72 -15.96 29.17
N LYS A 123 4.51 -16.36 30.17
CA LYS A 123 4.88 -17.78 30.40
C LYS A 123 3.64 -18.63 30.67
N THR A 124 2.77 -18.17 31.57
CA THR A 124 1.52 -18.87 31.92
C THR A 124 0.59 -19.00 30.73
N LEU A 125 0.37 -17.91 29.99
CA LEU A 125 -0.48 -17.88 28.81
C LEU A 125 0.04 -18.84 27.73
N ARG A 126 1.34 -18.77 27.43
CA ARG A 126 1.96 -19.68 26.46
C ARG A 126 1.85 -21.13 26.90
N SER A 127 2.06 -21.42 28.19
CA SER A 127 1.91 -22.76 28.75
C SER A 127 0.48 -23.29 28.58
N LYS A 128 -0.54 -22.45 28.86
CA LYS A 128 -1.95 -22.81 28.65
C LYS A 128 -2.27 -23.06 27.18
N LEU A 129 -1.78 -22.22 26.27
CA LEU A 129 -2.01 -22.40 24.82
C LEU A 129 -1.39 -23.70 24.27
N LEU A 130 -0.27 -24.14 24.85
CA LEU A 130 0.48 -25.30 24.39
C LEU A 130 0.27 -26.57 25.23
N SER A 131 -0.52 -26.53 26.31
CA SER A 131 -0.68 -27.65 27.24
C SER A 131 -1.23 -28.91 26.58
N GLU A 132 -2.11 -28.73 25.59
CA GLU A 132 -2.76 -29.82 24.85
C GLU A 132 -2.01 -30.22 23.58
N LYS A 133 -0.82 -29.65 23.32
CA LYS A 133 -0.15 -29.76 22.02
C LYS A 133 0.13 -31.21 21.61
N GLU A 134 0.68 -32.00 22.50
CA GLU A 134 1.04 -33.40 22.24
C GLU A 134 -0.22 -34.22 21.96
N ARG A 135 -1.21 -34.16 22.85
CA ARG A 135 -2.49 -34.88 22.72
C ARG A 135 -3.26 -34.49 21.44
N LEU A 136 -3.30 -33.21 21.08
CA LEU A 136 -3.97 -32.76 19.85
C LEU A 136 -3.23 -33.23 18.60
N SER A 137 -1.89 -33.27 18.64
CA SER A 137 -1.07 -33.64 17.48
C SER A 137 -1.13 -35.13 17.14
N THR A 138 -1.66 -35.98 18.02
CA THR A 138 -1.89 -37.41 17.75
C THR A 138 -3.28 -37.71 17.18
N GLN A 139 -4.19 -36.74 17.17
CA GLN A 139 -5.55 -36.93 16.65
C GLN A 139 -5.60 -36.89 15.13
N ASP A 140 -6.70 -37.39 14.57
CA ASP A 140 -7.04 -37.13 13.16
C ASP A 140 -6.96 -35.63 12.87
N TRP A 141 -6.60 -35.29 11.62
CA TRP A 141 -6.32 -33.93 11.26
C TRP A 141 -7.53 -32.99 11.47
N ALA A 142 -8.76 -33.43 11.15
CA ALA A 142 -9.96 -32.62 11.31
C ALA A 142 -10.37 -32.46 12.78
N GLU A 143 -10.29 -33.55 13.55
CA GLU A 143 -10.58 -33.55 14.99
C GLU A 143 -9.59 -32.69 15.77
N GLY A 144 -8.29 -32.82 15.47
CA GLY A 144 -7.22 -32.05 16.08
C GLY A 144 -7.39 -30.55 15.83
N LEU A 145 -7.83 -30.12 14.64
CA LEU A 145 -8.18 -28.73 14.37
C LEU A 145 -9.38 -28.24 15.18
N ALA A 146 -10.46 -29.02 15.22
CA ALA A 146 -11.66 -28.64 15.95
C ALA A 146 -11.37 -28.48 17.45
N HIS A 147 -10.73 -29.47 18.06
CA HIS A 147 -10.36 -29.43 19.48
C HIS A 147 -9.31 -28.36 19.79
N ALA A 148 -8.36 -28.10 18.88
CA ALA A 148 -7.44 -26.97 19.04
C ALA A 148 -8.18 -25.63 19.05
N GLY A 149 -9.20 -25.47 18.19
CA GLY A 149 -10.02 -24.26 18.14
C GLY A 149 -10.77 -24.01 19.46
N VAL A 150 -11.39 -25.06 20.00
CA VAL A 150 -12.08 -25.02 21.30
C VAL A 150 -11.11 -24.67 22.43
N HIS A 151 -9.98 -25.38 22.51
CA HIS A 151 -8.96 -25.16 23.54
C HIS A 151 -8.45 -23.71 23.53
N VAL A 152 -8.03 -23.22 22.36
CA VAL A 152 -7.49 -21.88 22.22
C VAL A 152 -8.54 -20.82 22.56
N ARG A 153 -9.80 -21.01 22.14
CA ARG A 153 -10.90 -20.08 22.48
C ARG A 153 -11.10 -19.98 24.00
N LYS A 154 -11.16 -21.13 24.69
CA LYS A 154 -11.29 -21.18 26.15
C LYS A 154 -10.17 -20.42 26.87
N VAL A 155 -8.93 -20.56 26.38
CA VAL A 155 -7.78 -19.82 26.93
C VAL A 155 -7.93 -18.31 26.69
N ILE A 156 -8.33 -17.88 25.49
CA ILE A 156 -8.47 -16.45 25.14
C ILE A 156 -9.62 -15.77 25.89
N GLU A 157 -10.75 -16.45 26.06
CA GLU A 157 -11.93 -15.89 26.74
C GLU A 157 -11.70 -15.64 28.23
N SER A 158 -10.77 -16.39 28.84
CA SER A 158 -10.37 -16.17 30.23
C SER A 158 -9.61 -14.86 30.48
N ASP A 159 -9.22 -14.12 29.42
CA ASP A 159 -8.36 -12.94 29.49
C ASP A 159 -9.09 -11.58 29.37
N ASN A 160 -10.42 -11.56 29.54
CA ASN A 160 -11.23 -10.33 29.50
C ASN A 160 -10.99 -9.49 28.21
N ASP A 161 -10.96 -10.18 27.06
CA ASP A 161 -10.79 -9.64 25.69
C ASP A 161 -9.47 -8.91 25.37
N ARG A 162 -8.47 -8.84 26.25
CA ARG A 162 -7.20 -8.15 25.90
C ARG A 162 -6.48 -8.85 24.75
N LEU A 163 -6.39 -10.18 24.79
CA LEU A 163 -5.88 -11.01 23.69
C LEU A 163 -6.72 -10.90 22.40
N GLY A 164 -8.05 -10.86 22.52
CA GLY A 164 -8.93 -10.67 21.38
C GLY A 164 -8.66 -9.34 20.67
N SER A 165 -8.52 -8.27 21.45
CA SER A 165 -8.19 -6.93 20.96
C SER A 165 -6.81 -6.89 20.29
N PHE A 166 -5.80 -7.50 20.90
CA PHE A 166 -4.47 -7.65 20.31
C PHE A 166 -4.49 -8.33 18.94
N GLY A 167 -5.17 -9.48 18.84
CA GLY A 167 -5.30 -10.20 17.57
C GLY A 167 -5.99 -9.37 16.50
N ARG A 168 -7.11 -8.71 16.84
CA ARG A 168 -7.83 -7.84 15.91
C ARG A 168 -6.95 -6.69 15.41
N LYS A 169 -6.10 -6.12 16.26
CA LYS A 169 -5.26 -4.99 15.90
C LYS A 169 -4.22 -5.32 14.84
N PHE A 170 -3.55 -6.47 14.97
CA PHE A 170 -2.62 -6.89 13.91
C PHE A 170 -3.36 -7.36 12.67
N SER A 171 -4.52 -8.03 12.82
CA SER A 171 -5.36 -8.37 11.66
C SER A 171 -5.79 -7.15 10.85
N GLN A 172 -5.98 -5.97 11.47
CA GLN A 172 -6.20 -4.72 10.73
C GLN A 172 -5.01 -4.37 9.82
N CYS A 173 -3.78 -4.61 10.25
CA CYS A 173 -2.58 -4.44 9.41
C CYS A 173 -2.62 -5.40 8.23
N LEU A 174 -2.92 -6.68 8.48
CA LEU A 174 -3.01 -7.69 7.43
C LEU A 174 -4.06 -7.33 6.38
N TYR A 175 -5.26 -6.93 6.83
CA TYR A 175 -6.33 -6.52 5.93
C TYR A 175 -5.99 -5.26 5.15
N PHE A 176 -5.33 -4.29 5.78
CA PHE A 176 -4.94 -3.06 5.10
C PHE A 176 -3.97 -3.34 3.95
N ILE A 177 -2.97 -4.21 4.17
CA ILE A 177 -2.03 -4.60 3.12
C ILE A 177 -2.74 -5.41 2.03
N ASP A 178 -3.54 -6.42 2.39
CA ASP A 178 -4.19 -7.31 1.42
C ASP A 178 -5.15 -6.57 0.49
N ASN A 179 -5.92 -5.61 1.03
CA ASN A 179 -6.90 -4.82 0.25
C ASN A 179 -6.28 -3.61 -0.48
N SER A 180 -4.96 -3.40 -0.39
CA SER A 180 -4.30 -2.31 -1.12
C SER A 180 -4.16 -2.59 -2.62
N SER A 181 -4.03 -1.54 -3.42
CA SER A 181 -3.72 -1.59 -4.86
C SER A 181 -2.25 -1.92 -5.16
N LEU A 182 -1.46 -2.24 -4.14
CA LEU A 182 -0.05 -2.56 -4.30
C LEU A 182 0.16 -3.85 -5.10
N THR A 183 1.32 -3.93 -5.75
CA THR A 183 1.79 -5.17 -6.40
C THR A 183 2.05 -6.26 -5.36
N HIS A 184 2.05 -7.51 -5.80
CA HIS A 184 2.30 -8.66 -4.92
C HIS A 184 3.62 -8.53 -4.14
N ASP A 185 4.71 -8.15 -4.81
CA ASP A 185 6.02 -7.99 -4.19
C ASP A 185 6.04 -6.91 -3.10
N LYS A 186 5.34 -5.79 -3.34
CA LYS A 186 5.20 -4.72 -2.33
C LYS A 186 4.38 -5.22 -1.14
N LYS A 187 3.30 -5.96 -1.37
CA LYS A 187 2.51 -6.56 -0.28
C LYS A 187 3.36 -7.50 0.56
N GLU A 188 4.12 -8.39 -0.07
CA GLU A 188 5.02 -9.33 0.64
C GLU A 188 6.06 -8.60 1.50
N PHE A 189 6.62 -7.50 0.99
CA PHE A 189 7.51 -6.61 1.76
C PHE A 189 6.81 -6.06 3.01
N TYR A 190 5.61 -5.46 2.87
CA TYR A 190 4.89 -4.89 4.00
C TYR A 190 4.38 -5.93 5.00
N PHE A 191 3.99 -7.12 4.54
CA PHE A 191 3.66 -8.23 5.44
C PHE A 191 4.88 -8.66 6.25
N THR A 192 6.02 -8.80 5.59
CA THR A 192 7.29 -9.15 6.27
C THR A 192 7.63 -8.10 7.33
N TYR A 193 7.59 -6.81 6.97
CA TYR A 193 7.83 -5.71 7.90
C TYR A 193 6.88 -5.74 9.09
N ALA A 194 5.59 -5.96 8.84
CA ALA A 194 4.59 -6.05 9.92
C ALA A 194 4.89 -7.24 10.85
N LEU A 195 5.28 -8.40 10.32
CA LEU A 195 5.59 -9.58 11.12
C LEU A 195 6.88 -9.42 11.94
N GLU A 196 7.85 -8.65 11.46
CA GLU A 196 9.08 -8.33 12.19
C GLU A 196 8.82 -7.46 13.44
N SER A 197 7.67 -6.80 13.53
CA SER A 197 7.27 -6.05 14.74
C SER A 197 6.92 -6.93 15.95
N PHE A 198 6.76 -8.24 15.74
CA PHE A 198 6.49 -9.18 16.83
C PHE A 198 7.76 -9.69 17.50
N MET A 199 7.69 -9.87 18.82
CA MET A 199 8.55 -10.82 19.51
C MET A 199 8.10 -12.27 19.28
N LYS A 200 9.04 -13.21 19.42
CA LYS A 200 8.80 -14.66 19.16
C LYS A 200 7.58 -15.23 19.91
N HIS A 201 7.37 -14.84 21.17
CA HIS A 201 6.24 -15.34 21.96
C HIS A 201 4.92 -14.66 21.55
N GLU A 202 4.94 -13.37 21.21
CA GLU A 202 3.78 -12.63 20.72
C GLU A 202 3.26 -13.23 19.42
N MET A 203 4.16 -13.62 18.51
CA MET A 203 3.80 -14.31 17.26
C MET A 203 3.08 -15.63 17.54
N THR A 204 3.57 -16.43 18.50
CA THR A 204 2.93 -17.70 18.89
C THR A 204 1.50 -17.47 19.39
N ILE A 205 1.32 -16.45 20.24
CA ILE A 205 0.02 -16.08 20.80
C ILE A 205 -0.90 -15.56 19.69
N TYR A 206 -0.39 -14.73 18.79
CA TYR A 206 -1.13 -14.19 17.65
C TYR A 206 -1.65 -15.28 16.71
N MET A 207 -0.79 -16.23 16.33
CA MET A 207 -1.15 -17.34 15.45
C MET A 207 -2.25 -18.22 16.05
N ALA A 208 -2.23 -18.43 17.37
CA ALA A 208 -3.30 -19.13 18.07
C ALA A 208 -4.62 -18.30 18.05
N ILE A 209 -4.56 -17.00 18.38
CA ILE A 209 -5.75 -16.13 18.39
C ILE A 209 -6.41 -16.08 17.02
N VAL A 210 -5.63 -15.86 15.97
CA VAL A 210 -6.14 -15.75 14.60
C VAL A 210 -6.76 -17.06 14.14
N PHE A 211 -6.11 -18.18 14.43
CA PHE A 211 -6.65 -19.50 14.13
C PHE A 211 -8.05 -19.69 14.76
N ALA A 212 -8.22 -19.28 16.03
CA ALA A 212 -9.47 -19.47 16.76
C ALA A 212 -10.54 -18.40 16.49
N ARG A 213 -10.22 -17.27 15.84
CA ARG A 213 -11.16 -16.13 15.73
C ARG A 213 -11.28 -15.51 14.34
N SER A 214 -10.35 -15.76 13.43
CA SER A 214 -10.24 -14.97 12.20
C SER A 214 -9.89 -15.82 10.96
N PRO A 215 -10.90 -16.42 10.31
CA PRO A 215 -10.73 -17.15 9.06
C PRO A 215 -10.01 -16.35 7.97
N LYS A 216 -10.42 -15.09 7.79
CA LYS A 216 -9.84 -14.19 6.79
C LYS A 216 -8.34 -13.92 7.05
N SER A 217 -7.93 -13.77 8.30
CA SER A 217 -6.50 -13.58 8.62
C SER A 217 -5.71 -14.86 8.36
N VAL A 218 -6.26 -16.04 8.66
CA VAL A 218 -5.63 -17.32 8.30
C VAL A 218 -5.47 -17.45 6.79
N GLU A 219 -6.49 -17.08 6.01
CA GLU A 219 -6.41 -17.10 4.54
C GLU A 219 -5.29 -16.21 4.01
N ILE A 220 -5.16 -14.98 4.52
CA ILE A 220 -4.07 -14.07 4.14
C ILE A 220 -2.71 -14.68 4.51
N ILE A 221 -2.56 -15.20 5.73
CA ILE A 221 -1.31 -15.83 6.17
C ILE A 221 -0.93 -17.02 5.27
N ARG A 222 -1.91 -17.83 4.84
CA ARG A 222 -1.71 -18.94 3.90
C ARG A 222 -1.32 -18.44 2.52
N ARG A 223 -2.07 -17.48 1.97
CA ARG A 223 -1.89 -16.94 0.60
C ARG A 223 -0.49 -16.38 0.39
N TYR A 224 0.01 -15.61 1.36
CA TYR A 224 1.36 -15.03 1.30
C TYR A 224 2.43 -15.89 1.99
N LYS A 225 2.10 -17.14 2.37
CA LYS A 225 3.02 -18.10 3.03
C LYS A 225 3.76 -17.52 4.23
N LEU A 226 3.12 -16.63 4.98
CA LEU A 226 3.73 -15.86 6.07
C LEU A 226 4.20 -16.74 7.24
N ALA A 227 3.54 -17.89 7.43
CA ALA A 227 3.87 -18.86 8.47
C ALA A 227 5.09 -19.74 8.14
N SER A 228 5.58 -19.74 6.90
CA SER A 228 6.69 -20.62 6.44
C SER A 228 8.00 -20.42 7.19
N ARG A 229 8.19 -19.24 7.80
CA ARG A 229 9.40 -18.87 8.56
C ARG A 229 9.29 -19.21 10.05
N LEU A 230 8.14 -19.70 10.51
CA LEU A 230 7.88 -19.97 11.92
C LEU A 230 8.30 -21.39 12.30
N LYS A 231 8.88 -21.53 13.49
CA LYS A 231 9.20 -22.85 14.07
C LYS A 231 7.93 -23.58 14.50
N ASP A 232 7.98 -24.90 14.57
CA ASP A 232 6.87 -25.73 15.07
C ASP A 232 6.38 -25.31 16.45
N SER A 233 7.27 -24.76 17.29
CA SER A 233 6.94 -24.21 18.62
C SER A 233 6.01 -22.99 18.61
N ALA A 234 5.73 -22.41 17.45
CA ALA A 234 4.82 -21.27 17.27
C ALA A 234 3.34 -21.69 17.12
N PHE A 235 3.07 -22.99 16.98
CA PHE A 235 1.73 -23.52 16.77
C PHE A 235 1.27 -24.39 17.94
N CYS A 236 -0.03 -24.34 18.25
CA CYS A 236 -0.64 -25.10 19.35
C CYS A 236 -0.75 -26.59 19.06
N CYS A 237 -0.77 -27.03 17.80
CA CYS A 237 -0.64 -28.44 17.39
C CYS A 237 -0.15 -28.55 15.94
N ASN A 238 0.21 -29.76 15.52
CA ASN A 238 0.71 -30.04 14.16
C ASN A 238 -0.31 -29.71 13.08
N GLN A 239 -1.60 -29.99 13.33
CA GLN A 239 -2.68 -29.74 12.38
C GLN A 239 -2.83 -28.24 12.08
N VAL A 240 -2.72 -27.38 13.10
CA VAL A 240 -2.75 -25.91 12.93
C VAL A 240 -1.55 -25.43 12.13
N ARG A 241 -0.36 -25.99 12.35
CA ARG A 241 0.82 -25.69 11.52
C ARG A 241 0.58 -26.08 10.06
N GLU A 242 0.05 -27.27 9.81
CA GLU A 242 -0.24 -27.75 8.45
C GLU A 242 -1.28 -26.88 7.73
N LEU A 243 -2.31 -26.44 8.45
CA LEU A 243 -3.30 -25.49 7.95
C LEU A 243 -2.62 -24.21 7.45
N TYR A 244 -1.75 -23.61 8.28
CA TYR A 244 -1.01 -22.41 7.91
C TYR A 244 0.03 -22.64 6.80
N SER A 245 0.50 -23.88 6.62
CA SER A 245 1.48 -24.25 5.59
C SER A 245 0.84 -24.55 4.22
N GLY A 246 -0.49 -24.49 4.12
CA GLY A 246 -1.20 -24.58 2.85
C GLY A 246 -1.90 -25.90 2.59
N LYS A 247 -2.01 -26.82 3.57
CA LYS A 247 -2.84 -28.02 3.41
C LYS A 247 -4.31 -27.61 3.21
N ASP A 248 -4.89 -28.04 2.09
CA ASP A 248 -6.25 -27.65 1.70
C ASP A 248 -7.31 -28.21 2.64
N TYR A 249 -8.37 -27.43 2.83
CA TYR A 249 -9.46 -27.72 3.75
C TYR A 249 -10.79 -27.38 3.08
N ASP A 250 -11.51 -28.41 2.66
CA ASP A 250 -12.85 -28.30 2.06
C ASP A 250 -13.97 -28.24 3.12
N GLY A 251 -13.63 -28.34 4.40
CA GLY A 251 -14.60 -28.25 5.49
C GLY A 251 -15.02 -26.82 5.77
N ALA A 252 -16.23 -26.66 6.32
CA ALA A 252 -16.59 -25.48 7.08
C ALA A 252 -15.46 -25.17 8.08
N TYR A 253 -14.87 -23.97 7.99
CA TYR A 253 -13.77 -23.51 8.85
C TYR A 253 -13.99 -24.01 10.30
N PRO A 254 -12.98 -24.49 11.05
CA PRO A 254 -13.16 -25.19 12.33
C PRO A 254 -14.02 -24.47 13.39
N LEU A 255 -14.37 -23.20 13.15
CA LEU A 255 -15.25 -22.36 13.93
C LEU A 255 -16.76 -22.59 13.71
N GLN A 256 -17.21 -23.18 12.60
CA GLN A 256 -18.64 -23.46 12.37
C GLN A 256 -19.11 -24.70 13.14
N LYS A 257 -18.30 -25.76 13.21
CA LYS A 257 -18.57 -26.94 14.06
C LYS A 257 -18.37 -26.68 15.56
N ALA A 258 -17.55 -25.70 15.94
CA ALA A 258 -17.41 -25.32 17.35
C ALA A 258 -18.68 -24.65 17.90
N LYS A 259 -19.47 -23.97 17.05
CA LYS A 259 -20.78 -23.43 17.46
C LYS A 259 -21.82 -24.52 17.70
N SER A 260 -21.83 -25.59 16.88
CA SER A 260 -22.71 -26.74 17.12
C SER A 260 -22.28 -27.55 18.35
N ALA A 261 -20.97 -27.72 18.56
CA ALA A 261 -20.45 -28.44 19.73
C ALA A 261 -20.70 -27.70 21.06
N ASP A 262 -20.70 -26.36 21.09
CA ASP A 262 -21.08 -25.56 22.26
C ASP A 262 -22.60 -25.55 22.53
N GLU A 263 -23.43 -25.83 21.51
CA GLU A 263 -24.88 -26.01 21.65
C GLU A 263 -25.20 -27.41 22.17
N ASP A 264 -24.51 -28.44 21.70
CA ASP A 264 -24.66 -29.83 22.17
C ASP A 264 -24.20 -30.00 23.63
N LEU A 265 -23.09 -29.36 24.03
CA LEU A 265 -22.63 -29.34 25.43
C LEU A 265 -23.56 -28.59 26.40
N LYS A 266 -24.43 -27.72 25.88
CA LYS A 266 -25.45 -27.02 26.67
C LYS A 266 -26.78 -27.77 26.71
N SER A 267 -27.10 -28.59 25.70
CA SER A 267 -28.28 -29.45 25.73
C SER A 267 -28.11 -30.66 26.64
N ASP A 268 -26.88 -31.17 26.80
CA ASP A 268 -26.58 -32.31 27.69
C ASP A 268 -26.46 -31.91 29.17
N ALA A 269 -26.52 -30.60 29.46
CA ALA A 269 -26.45 -30.03 30.82
C ALA A 269 -27.81 -29.51 31.34
N LEU A 270 -28.90 -29.79 30.62
CA LEU A 270 -30.30 -29.53 30.99
C LEU A 270 -31.07 -30.87 31.09
#